data_AF-A0A8T4XPY3-F1
#
_entry.id   AF-A0A8T4XPY3-F1
#
_cell.length_a   1.000
_cell.length_b   1.000
_cell.length_c   1.000
_cell.angle_alpha   90.00
_cell.angle_beta   90.00
_cell.angle_gamma   90.00
#
_symmetry.space_group_name_H-M   'P 1'
#
loop_
_entity.id
_entity.type
_entity.pdbx_description
1 polymer ?
#
loop_
_entity_poly.entity_id
_entity_poly.type
_entity_poly.pdbx_seq_one_letter_code
_entity_poly.pdbx_strand_id
1 'polypeptide(L)'
;QSVMHLGPAGELTVTSPLTEQAIVDNSTIAGWIMTFSELYLAYRMVLDEDVKILLLDRSLSATLNSLTTDTSRRSRWEEELSILGLEIDGLRLDKNDLAYARHHIVNEALGLPPPRGDYLRYALVLYLQRSRKAMSLQEICEGLGILGSDRVRRAEVYLEKSVKEGYIRKTGNLYEASQRYIGTWDRIRKLVDGIGTQLFEGKGCNPMKIRKGENYEWLTTRDVAFLSLFCFQALIEESWRRKVLIIGITKDTTATDFKAHLAPLCGNEGIWPVDAEGLRAVPSTDRMLLQAMSVFAYEQIPVPWSLIEYDTAFQTIVPDFKGRKGYISGGRRNRISRERLFLKSYVQLDQSARDPRLRSNVLLIDRLAFPDYDADKVVHFKQEYGGAEEPVDVLLYPDRDVTNEIQNLVMVLLSSMGARSIPEVFGHNKPLFIADKIAKAQRRKFSGIIEGTALWLMNSPRLRSFCFYMNTFRERREEVEYARRR
;
A
#
# COMPACT_ATOMS: atom_id res chain seq x y z
N GLN A 1 22.76 -18.27 28.36
CA GLN A 1 21.75 -18.94 29.21
C GLN A 1 20.39 -18.38 28.83
N SER A 2 19.51 -19.23 28.30
CA SER A 2 18.16 -18.89 27.86
C SER A 2 17.20 -18.87 29.05
N VAL A 3 16.51 -17.74 29.26
CA VAL A 3 15.45 -17.62 30.26
C VAL A 3 14.11 -17.95 29.59
N MET A 4 13.46 -19.04 30.02
CA MET A 4 12.13 -19.40 29.55
C MET A 4 11.07 -18.68 30.41
N HIS A 5 10.12 -18.00 29.77
CA HIS A 5 8.89 -17.53 30.42
C HIS A 5 7.69 -18.32 29.87
N LEU A 6 6.92 -18.93 30.77
CA LEU A 6 5.68 -19.65 30.45
C LEU A 6 4.52 -18.65 30.34
N GLY A 7 3.91 -18.56 29.15
CA GLY A 7 2.64 -17.87 28.93
C GLY A 7 1.43 -18.78 29.17
N PRO A 8 0.24 -18.24 29.50
CA PRO A 8 -0.96 -19.01 29.81
C PRO A 8 -1.69 -19.44 28.53
N ALA A 9 -1.08 -20.33 27.74
CA ALA A 9 -1.73 -21.14 26.70
C ALA A 9 -0.76 -22.15 26.03
N GLY A 10 0.33 -22.56 26.69
CA GLY A 10 1.18 -23.66 26.19
C GLY A 10 1.91 -23.40 24.85
N GLU A 11 1.87 -22.20 24.29
CA GLU A 11 2.70 -21.84 23.14
C GLU A 11 4.15 -21.56 23.60
N LEU A 12 5.05 -22.49 23.28
CA LEU A 12 6.50 -22.31 23.39
C LEU A 12 6.98 -21.29 22.36
N THR A 13 6.98 -20.01 22.69
CA THR A 13 7.76 -19.02 21.92
C THR A 13 9.23 -19.13 22.29
N VAL A 14 9.99 -19.83 21.47
CA VAL A 14 11.47 -19.76 21.48
C VAL A 14 11.85 -18.36 20.98
N THR A 15 12.18 -17.46 21.91
CA THR A 15 12.91 -16.22 21.59
C THR A 15 14.30 -16.61 21.12
N SER A 16 14.44 -16.81 19.80
CA SER A 16 15.73 -17.06 19.18
C SER A 16 16.60 -15.80 19.34
N PRO A 17 17.88 -15.92 19.73
CA PRO A 17 18.83 -14.82 19.64
C PRO A 17 18.99 -14.42 18.17
N LEU A 18 18.96 -13.11 17.89
CA LEU A 18 19.16 -12.53 16.57
C LEU A 18 20.53 -12.97 16.00
N THR A 19 20.51 -13.70 14.88
CA THR A 19 21.66 -13.86 14.00
C THR A 19 21.56 -12.86 12.84
N GLU A 20 22.70 -12.51 12.23
CA GLU A 20 22.87 -11.60 11.09
C GLU A 20 21.89 -11.84 9.91
N GLN A 21 21.26 -13.02 9.84
CA GLN A 21 20.17 -13.37 8.91
C GLN A 21 18.93 -12.47 9.02
N ALA A 22 18.69 -11.79 10.14
CA ALA A 22 17.57 -10.87 10.28
C ALA A 22 17.85 -9.47 9.69
N ILE A 23 19.11 -9.11 9.46
CA ILE A 23 19.53 -7.78 8.99
C ILE A 23 19.37 -7.67 7.47
N VAL A 24 19.60 -8.75 6.73
CA VAL A 24 19.25 -8.86 5.31
C VAL A 24 18.66 -10.25 5.08
N ASP A 25 17.34 -10.31 4.96
CA ASP A 25 16.69 -11.51 4.44
C ASP A 25 16.98 -11.60 2.93
N ASN A 26 18.03 -12.34 2.59
CA ASN A 26 18.50 -12.54 1.24
C ASN A 26 17.43 -13.12 0.31
N SER A 27 16.41 -13.79 0.86
CA SER A 27 15.31 -14.35 0.07
C SER A 27 14.31 -13.29 -0.41
N THR A 28 14.22 -12.15 0.28
CA THR A 28 13.21 -11.12 0.01
C THR A 28 13.79 -9.76 -0.40
N ILE A 29 15.06 -9.47 -0.09
CA ILE A 29 15.69 -8.17 -0.35
C ILE A 29 15.60 -7.73 -1.82
N ALA A 30 15.76 -8.66 -2.77
CA ALA A 30 15.65 -8.35 -4.20
C ALA A 30 14.25 -7.86 -4.57
N GLY A 31 13.20 -8.48 -4.03
CA GLY A 31 11.80 -8.05 -4.23
C GLY A 31 11.52 -6.68 -3.62
N TRP A 32 12.13 -6.38 -2.47
CA TRP A 32 12.05 -5.07 -1.83
C TRP A 32 12.76 -3.97 -2.62
N ILE A 33 13.98 -4.24 -3.13
CA ILE A 33 14.71 -3.31 -3.98
C ILE A 33 13.92 -3.02 -5.26
N MET A 34 13.34 -4.05 -5.88
CA MET A 34 12.47 -3.88 -7.06
C MET A 34 11.21 -3.08 -6.74
N THR A 35 10.58 -3.32 -5.59
CA THR A 35 9.42 -2.54 -5.14
C THR A 35 9.79 -1.08 -4.96
N PHE A 36 10.92 -0.80 -4.31
CA PHE A 36 11.40 0.56 -4.12
C PHE A 36 11.79 1.23 -5.43
N SER A 37 12.46 0.51 -6.35
CA SER A 37 12.89 1.06 -7.63
C SER A 37 11.71 1.47 -8.51
N GLU A 38 10.67 0.64 -8.59
CA GLU A 38 9.45 0.96 -9.35
C GLU A 38 8.72 2.18 -8.78
N LEU A 39 8.59 2.27 -7.44
CA LEU A 39 7.96 3.41 -6.79
C LEU A 39 8.81 4.68 -6.88
N TYR A 40 10.13 4.57 -6.77
CA TYR A 40 11.04 5.70 -6.87
C TYR A 40 11.09 6.23 -8.31
N LEU A 41 11.15 5.35 -9.31
CA LEU A 41 11.05 5.75 -10.71
C LEU A 41 9.74 6.47 -10.98
N ALA A 42 8.60 5.91 -10.53
CA ALA A 42 7.30 6.56 -10.62
C ALA A 42 7.29 7.94 -9.98
N TYR A 43 7.86 8.07 -8.78
CA TYR A 43 8.00 9.34 -8.06
C TYR A 43 8.84 10.35 -8.83
N ARG A 44 10.01 9.96 -9.35
CA ARG A 44 10.86 10.83 -10.18
C ARG A 44 10.18 11.24 -11.47
N MET A 45 9.46 10.33 -12.14
CA MET A 45 8.68 10.66 -13.34
C MET A 45 7.61 11.71 -13.05
N VAL A 46 6.92 11.67 -11.90
CA VAL A 46 5.95 12.70 -11.53
C VAL A 46 6.62 14.04 -11.19
N LEU A 47 7.82 14.00 -10.60
CA LEU A 47 8.55 15.21 -10.22
C LEU A 47 9.23 15.93 -11.38
N ASP A 48 9.93 15.17 -12.21
CA ASP A 48 10.90 15.69 -13.17
C ASP A 48 10.32 15.80 -14.58
N GLU A 49 9.30 14.98 -14.90
CA GLU A 49 8.67 14.93 -16.21
C GLU A 49 7.23 15.50 -16.15
N ASP A 50 6.69 15.91 -17.30
CA ASP A 50 5.30 16.39 -17.40
C ASP A 50 4.29 15.23 -17.54
N VAL A 51 4.41 14.22 -16.68
CA VAL A 51 3.50 13.07 -16.69
C VAL A 51 2.11 13.49 -16.22
N LYS A 52 1.08 13.19 -17.00
CA LYS A 52 -0.32 13.38 -16.60
C LYS A 52 -0.99 12.11 -16.09
N ILE A 53 -0.49 10.96 -16.53
CA ILE A 53 -1.10 9.66 -16.26
C ILE A 53 0.02 8.65 -16.06
N LEU A 54 -0.05 7.93 -14.94
CA LEU A 54 0.93 6.94 -14.55
C LEU A 54 0.25 5.58 -14.36
N LEU A 55 0.69 4.58 -15.11
CA LEU A 55 0.21 3.20 -14.98
C LEU A 55 1.22 2.37 -14.20
N LEU A 56 0.76 1.65 -13.18
CA LEU A 56 1.58 0.73 -12.39
C LEU A 56 1.01 -0.70 -12.51
N ASP A 57 1.85 -1.70 -12.79
CA ASP A 57 1.44 -3.12 -12.90
C ASP A 57 1.30 -3.77 -11.50
N ARG A 58 0.48 -3.14 -10.65
CA ARG A 58 0.20 -3.54 -9.26
C ARG A 58 -1.09 -2.87 -8.76
N SER A 59 -1.67 -3.40 -7.70
CA SER A 59 -2.74 -2.71 -6.96
C SER A 59 -2.15 -1.69 -5.99
N LEU A 60 -2.61 -0.44 -6.09
CA LEU A 60 -2.22 0.66 -5.22
C LEU A 60 -2.61 0.39 -3.76
N SER A 61 -3.86 -0.05 -3.55
CA SER A 61 -4.41 -0.33 -2.22
C SER A 61 -3.72 -1.52 -1.54
N ALA A 62 -3.51 -2.62 -2.26
CA ALA A 62 -2.79 -3.78 -1.74
C ALA A 62 -1.34 -3.43 -1.39
N THR A 63 -0.66 -2.63 -2.25
CA THR A 63 0.71 -2.16 -2.02
C THR A 63 0.79 -1.35 -0.72
N LEU A 64 -0.10 -0.37 -0.53
CA LEU A 64 -0.11 0.46 0.67
C LEU A 64 -0.36 -0.37 1.94
N ASN A 65 -1.30 -1.32 1.88
CA ASN A 65 -1.64 -2.19 3.01
C ASN A 65 -0.47 -3.11 3.40
N SER A 66 0.22 -3.71 2.42
CA SER A 66 1.41 -4.52 2.67
C SER A 66 2.51 -3.68 3.33
N LEU A 67 2.88 -2.56 2.70
CA LEU A 67 3.93 -1.66 3.20
C LEU A 67 3.63 -1.15 4.61
N THR A 68 2.38 -0.80 4.90
CA THR A 68 1.96 -0.38 6.24
C THR A 68 2.10 -1.52 7.24
N THR A 69 1.80 -2.76 6.85
CA THR A 69 1.91 -3.95 7.71
C THR A 69 3.36 -4.32 7.98
N ASP A 70 4.22 -4.34 6.96
CA ASP A 70 5.62 -4.75 7.05
C ASP A 70 6.46 -3.79 7.92
N THR A 71 6.04 -2.53 7.97
CA THR A 71 6.65 -1.47 8.79
C THR A 71 6.04 -1.35 10.19
N SER A 72 5.04 -2.15 10.58
CA SER A 72 4.24 -1.93 11.80
C SER A 72 4.88 -2.30 13.14
N ARG A 73 5.87 -3.20 13.16
CA ARG A 73 6.42 -3.78 14.41
C ARG A 73 7.44 -2.84 15.08
N ARG A 74 6.93 -1.82 15.79
CA ARG A 74 7.75 -0.77 16.44
C ARG A 74 8.80 -1.28 17.44
N SER A 75 8.54 -2.40 18.12
CA SER A 75 9.50 -2.99 19.08
C SER A 75 10.83 -3.39 18.43
N ARG A 76 10.83 -3.68 17.14
CA ARG A 76 12.01 -4.14 16.39
C ARG A 76 12.80 -3.02 15.72
N TRP A 77 12.29 -1.79 15.71
CA TRP A 77 12.88 -0.72 14.91
C TRP A 77 14.27 -0.28 15.38
N GLU A 78 14.53 -0.32 16.69
CA GLU A 78 15.81 0.11 17.25
C GLU A 78 16.96 -0.84 16.88
N GLU A 79 16.64 -2.12 16.71
CA GLU A 79 17.60 -3.19 16.46
C GLU A 79 17.74 -3.49 14.96
N GLU A 80 16.68 -3.30 14.16
CA GLU A 80 16.60 -3.75 12.76
C GLU A 80 16.67 -2.62 11.72
N LEU A 81 16.72 -1.34 12.10
CA LEU A 81 16.74 -0.21 11.16
C LEU A 81 18.07 0.55 11.17
N SER A 82 18.75 0.57 10.04
CA SER A 82 19.95 1.39 9.89
C SER A 82 19.63 2.84 9.56
N ILE A 83 18.46 3.14 8.97
CA ILE A 83 18.02 4.53 8.74
C ILE A 83 17.73 5.29 10.04
N LEU A 84 17.52 4.57 11.15
CA LEU A 84 17.29 5.17 12.45
C LEU A 84 18.59 5.82 12.98
N GLY A 85 18.53 7.08 13.39
CA GLY A 85 19.69 7.86 13.80
C GLY A 85 20.50 8.44 12.66
N LEU A 86 20.10 8.22 11.40
CA LEU A 86 20.68 8.91 10.25
C LEU A 86 20.40 10.42 10.36
N GLU A 87 21.41 11.22 10.06
CA GLU A 87 21.32 12.68 10.15
C GLU A 87 20.87 13.28 8.81
N ILE A 88 19.79 14.06 8.85
CA ILE A 88 19.25 14.80 7.71
C ILE A 88 18.95 16.21 8.17
N ASP A 89 19.48 17.20 7.43
CA ASP A 89 19.37 18.62 7.79
C ASP A 89 19.84 18.92 9.23
N GLY A 90 20.91 18.26 9.69
CA GLY A 90 21.46 18.43 11.04
C GLY A 90 20.63 17.80 12.17
N LEU A 91 19.58 17.04 11.84
CA LEU A 91 18.75 16.33 12.82
C LEU A 91 18.81 14.82 12.61
N ARG A 92 19.03 14.08 13.69
CA ARG A 92 18.98 12.62 13.69
C ARG A 92 17.54 12.14 13.72
N LEU A 93 17.19 11.28 12.75
CA LEU A 93 15.91 10.60 12.70
C LEU A 93 15.73 9.69 13.91
N ASP A 94 14.57 9.77 14.55
CA ASP A 94 14.21 8.88 15.65
C ASP A 94 13.00 8.00 15.31
N LYS A 95 12.60 7.12 16.24
CA LYS A 95 11.43 6.26 16.07
C LYS A 95 10.15 7.09 15.85
N ASN A 96 10.17 8.32 16.33
CA ASN A 96 9.02 9.18 16.33
C ASN A 96 8.81 9.79 14.94
N ASP A 97 9.88 10.20 14.26
CA ASP A 97 9.84 10.59 12.84
C ASP A 97 9.21 9.48 11.98
N LEU A 98 9.68 8.23 12.15
CA LEU A 98 9.19 7.08 11.38
C LEU A 98 7.73 6.74 11.68
N ALA A 99 7.32 6.76 12.95
CA ALA A 99 5.96 6.38 13.34
C ALA A 99 4.89 7.27 12.70
N TYR A 100 5.16 8.57 12.58
CA TYR A 100 4.23 9.53 11.99
C TYR A 100 4.29 9.52 10.47
N ALA A 101 5.49 9.49 9.91
CA ALA A 101 5.68 9.40 8.47
C ALA A 101 4.91 8.21 7.88
N ARG A 102 4.84 7.06 8.57
CA ARG A 102 4.06 5.88 8.13
C ARG A 102 2.58 6.17 7.86
N HIS A 103 2.01 7.20 8.46
CA HIS A 103 0.61 7.60 8.29
C HIS A 103 0.45 8.97 7.59
N HIS A 104 1.51 9.52 7.01
CA HIS A 104 1.54 10.83 6.36
C HIS A 104 0.91 10.78 4.95
N ILE A 105 -0.42 10.65 4.91
CA ILE A 105 -1.22 10.86 3.71
C ILE A 105 -2.26 11.91 4.07
N VAL A 106 -2.04 13.14 3.60
CA VAL A 106 -2.85 14.30 3.99
C VAL A 106 -3.50 14.91 2.77
N ASN A 107 -4.83 15.01 2.83
CA ASN A 107 -5.64 15.73 1.86
C ASN A 107 -6.92 16.17 2.56
N GLU A 108 -7.06 17.47 2.84
CA GLU A 108 -8.20 18.00 3.61
C GLU A 108 -9.53 17.81 2.88
N ALA A 109 -9.53 18.00 1.56
CA ALA A 109 -10.74 17.90 0.76
C ALA A 109 -11.27 16.45 0.70
N LEU A 110 -10.40 15.46 0.91
CA LEU A 110 -10.78 14.05 1.08
C LEU A 110 -10.87 13.62 2.56
N GLY A 111 -10.73 14.54 3.51
CA GLY A 111 -10.71 14.24 4.94
C GLY A 111 -9.67 13.19 5.33
N LEU A 112 -8.45 13.30 4.77
CA LEU A 112 -7.34 12.39 4.99
C LEU A 112 -6.24 13.03 5.87
N PRO A 113 -5.71 12.29 6.87
CA PRO A 113 -6.20 11.00 7.34
C PRO A 113 -7.55 11.15 8.06
N PRO A 114 -8.38 10.10 8.07
CA PRO A 114 -9.70 10.15 8.71
C PRO A 114 -9.57 10.33 10.23
N PRO A 115 -10.30 11.28 10.86
CA PRO A 115 -10.22 11.56 12.29
C PRO A 115 -11.03 10.55 13.12
N ARG A 116 -10.80 9.25 12.91
CA ARG A 116 -11.50 8.15 13.59
C ARG A 116 -10.62 6.92 13.81
N GLY A 117 -11.03 6.06 14.74
CA GLY A 117 -10.45 4.73 14.93
C GLY A 117 -8.94 4.75 15.18
N ASP A 118 -8.19 3.90 14.46
CA ASP A 118 -6.73 3.80 14.58
C ASP A 118 -6.00 5.01 13.95
N TYR A 119 -6.69 5.82 13.15
CA TYR A 119 -6.13 6.99 12.45
C TYR A 119 -6.26 8.29 13.26
N LEU A 120 -7.19 8.34 14.23
CA LEU A 120 -7.49 9.53 15.04
C LEU A 120 -6.23 10.18 15.64
N ARG A 121 -5.35 9.38 16.24
CA ARG A 121 -4.09 9.88 16.83
C ARG A 121 -3.25 10.65 15.80
N TYR A 122 -3.11 10.11 14.58
CA TYR A 122 -2.27 10.70 13.55
C TYR A 122 -2.95 11.92 12.92
N ALA A 123 -4.28 11.89 12.76
CA ALA A 123 -5.06 13.05 12.32
C ALA A 123 -4.87 14.26 13.25
N LEU A 124 -4.93 14.06 14.57
CA LEU A 124 -4.74 15.12 15.56
C LEU A 124 -3.36 15.78 15.44
N VAL A 125 -2.30 14.98 15.35
CA VAL A 125 -0.93 15.50 15.31
C VAL A 125 -0.62 16.17 13.98
N LEU A 126 -1.03 15.55 12.85
CA LEU A 126 -0.82 16.13 11.53
C LEU A 126 -1.61 17.43 11.35
N TYR A 127 -2.81 17.52 11.93
CA TYR A 127 -3.59 18.75 11.98
C TYR A 127 -2.85 19.87 12.71
N LEU A 128 -2.32 19.60 13.91
CA LEU A 128 -1.51 20.57 14.67
C LEU A 128 -0.21 20.96 13.97
N GLN A 129 0.47 20.01 13.32
CA GLN A 129 1.70 20.28 12.56
C GLN A 129 1.44 21.24 11.39
N ARG A 130 0.31 21.07 10.70
CA ARG A 130 -0.09 21.90 9.57
C ARG A 130 -0.62 23.26 9.99
N SER A 131 -1.40 23.32 11.08
CA SER A 131 -1.94 24.58 11.59
C SER A 131 -0.83 25.52 12.08
N ARG A 132 0.29 24.97 12.57
CA ARG A 132 1.43 25.70 13.18
C ARG A 132 0.99 26.66 14.30
N LYS A 133 -0.14 26.36 14.94
CA LYS A 133 -0.75 27.16 15.99
C LYS A 133 -0.96 26.32 17.23
N ALA A 134 -0.84 26.94 18.39
CA ALA A 134 -1.31 26.38 19.64
C ALA A 134 -2.85 26.44 19.66
N MET A 135 -3.51 25.31 19.90
CA MET A 135 -4.97 25.18 19.82
C MET A 135 -5.49 24.43 21.03
N SER A 136 -6.66 24.84 21.53
CA SER A 136 -7.40 24.13 22.57
C SER A 136 -7.98 22.82 22.03
N LEU A 137 -8.37 21.91 22.94
CA LEU A 137 -9.08 20.68 22.57
C LEU A 137 -10.32 20.96 21.72
N GLN A 138 -11.08 22.01 22.08
CA GLN A 138 -12.29 22.39 21.37
C GLN A 138 -11.98 22.81 19.92
N GLU A 139 -11.01 23.71 19.71
CA GLU A 139 -10.63 24.17 18.37
C GLU A 139 -10.09 23.03 17.50
N ILE A 140 -9.38 22.06 18.09
CA ILE A 140 -8.90 20.86 17.38
C ILE A 140 -10.07 19.95 16.98
N CYS A 141 -10.99 19.68 17.90
CA CYS A 141 -12.14 18.83 17.62
C CYS A 141 -13.08 19.47 16.59
N GLU A 142 -13.34 20.78 16.68
CA GLU A 142 -14.12 21.52 15.69
C GLU A 142 -13.46 21.47 14.31
N GLY A 143 -12.15 21.72 14.23
CA GLY A 143 -11.41 21.69 12.98
C GLY A 143 -11.34 20.32 12.29
N LEU A 144 -11.46 19.23 13.06
CA LEU A 144 -11.47 17.86 12.56
C LEU A 144 -12.87 17.24 12.48
N GLY A 145 -13.94 17.98 12.79
CA GLY A 145 -15.31 17.43 12.83
C GLY A 145 -15.48 16.28 13.85
N ILE A 146 -14.77 16.34 14.96
CA ILE A 146 -14.87 15.36 16.04
C ILE A 146 -16.03 15.77 16.94
N LEU A 147 -17.18 15.12 16.73
CA LEU A 147 -18.43 15.36 17.46
C LEU A 147 -18.71 14.23 18.48
N GLY A 148 -19.36 14.57 19.59
CA GLY A 148 -19.78 13.62 20.62
C GLY A 148 -18.77 13.45 21.76
N SER A 149 -19.27 13.33 22.99
CA SER A 149 -18.47 13.33 24.22
C SER A 149 -17.45 12.20 24.28
N ASP A 150 -17.81 10.99 23.83
CA ASP A 150 -16.89 9.84 23.85
C ASP A 150 -15.75 9.98 22.83
N ARG A 151 -16.01 10.55 21.65
CA ARG A 151 -14.97 10.83 20.65
C ARG A 151 -14.03 11.94 21.10
N VAL A 152 -14.56 13.02 21.67
CA VAL A 152 -13.77 14.12 22.25
C VAL A 152 -12.87 13.60 23.38
N ARG A 153 -13.40 12.76 24.28
CA ARG A 153 -12.61 12.11 25.34
C ARG A 153 -11.48 11.26 24.76
N ARG A 154 -11.73 10.50 23.69
CA ARG A 154 -10.69 9.71 23.02
C ARG A 154 -9.63 10.59 22.35
N ALA A 155 -10.03 11.71 21.73
CA ALA A 155 -9.10 12.66 21.16
C ALA A 155 -8.17 13.26 22.22
N GLU A 156 -8.73 13.66 23.37
CA GLU A 156 -7.96 14.14 24.52
C GLU A 156 -6.95 13.08 25.02
N VAL A 157 -7.37 11.83 25.19
CA VAL A 157 -6.46 10.73 25.58
C VAL A 157 -5.30 10.57 24.60
N TYR A 158 -5.54 10.67 23.29
CA TYR A 158 -4.48 10.60 22.29
C TYR A 158 -3.58 11.83 22.25
N LEU A 159 -4.11 13.03 22.50
CA LEU A 159 -3.32 14.25 22.65
C LEU A 159 -2.41 14.14 23.86
N GLU A 160 -2.93 13.76 25.03
CA GLU A 160 -2.13 13.58 26.26
C GLU A 160 -1.04 12.51 26.09
N LYS A 161 -1.37 11.40 25.40
CA LYS A 161 -0.36 10.40 25.05
C LYS A 161 0.72 10.97 24.12
N SER A 162 0.33 11.78 23.14
CA SER A 162 1.27 12.40 22.20
C SER A 162 2.12 13.48 22.88
N VAL A 163 1.62 14.12 23.94
CA VAL A 163 2.40 15.01 24.82
C VAL A 163 3.45 14.23 25.59
N LYS A 164 3.06 13.11 26.23
CA LYS A 164 4.01 12.22 26.93
C LYS A 164 5.10 11.66 26.02
N GLU A 165 4.76 11.38 24.76
CA GLU A 165 5.71 10.89 23.76
C GLU A 165 6.52 12.03 23.10
N GLY A 166 6.28 13.30 23.46
CA GLY A 166 7.06 14.46 23.03
C GLY A 166 6.71 15.03 21.66
N TYR A 167 5.66 14.54 20.99
CA TYR A 167 5.24 15.03 19.66
C TYR A 167 4.51 16.35 19.70
N ILE A 168 3.77 16.54 20.79
CA ILE A 168 2.96 17.70 21.06
C ILE A 168 3.49 18.31 22.34
N ARG A 169 3.53 19.64 22.41
CA ARG A 169 3.71 20.34 23.68
C ARG A 169 2.37 20.85 24.15
N LYS A 170 2.18 20.84 25.46
CA LYS A 170 0.99 21.39 26.11
C LYS A 170 1.42 22.56 26.97
N THR A 171 0.80 23.73 26.75
CA THR A 171 1.02 24.94 27.55
C THR A 171 -0.33 25.42 28.05
N GLY A 172 -0.60 25.24 29.35
CA GLY A 172 -1.93 25.41 29.91
C GLY A 172 -2.92 24.44 29.25
N ASN A 173 -3.95 24.99 28.60
CA ASN A 173 -4.99 24.22 27.90
C ASN A 173 -4.76 24.13 26.38
N LEU A 174 -3.65 24.64 25.88
CA LEU A 174 -3.33 24.67 24.46
C LEU A 174 -2.34 23.55 24.12
N TYR A 175 -2.59 22.88 23.00
CA TYR A 175 -1.73 21.89 22.39
C TYR A 175 -1.07 22.47 21.14
N GLU A 176 0.22 22.24 20.97
CA GLU A 176 0.98 22.66 19.78
C GLU A 176 1.90 21.55 19.31
N ALA A 177 2.20 21.50 18.01
CA ALA A 177 3.19 20.56 17.50
C ALA A 177 4.60 20.91 18.03
N SER A 178 5.34 19.89 18.47
CA SER A 178 6.74 20.07 18.87
C SER A 178 7.59 20.52 17.68
N GLN A 179 8.39 21.57 17.89
CA GLN A 179 9.21 22.19 16.85
C GLN A 179 10.12 21.20 16.09
N ARG A 180 10.64 20.19 16.80
CA ARG A 180 11.46 19.10 16.23
C ARG A 180 10.78 18.37 15.07
N TYR A 181 9.45 18.19 15.15
CA TYR A 181 8.71 17.32 14.24
C TYR A 181 7.92 18.08 13.15
N ILE A 182 7.90 19.42 13.17
CA ILE A 182 7.20 20.21 12.13
C ILE A 182 7.77 19.92 10.73
N GLY A 183 9.09 19.76 10.60
CA GLY A 183 9.77 19.45 9.35
C GLY A 183 10.03 17.96 9.11
N THR A 184 9.38 17.05 9.86
CA THR A 184 9.63 15.60 9.73
C THR A 184 9.38 15.11 8.32
N TRP A 185 8.28 15.50 7.69
CA TRP A 185 7.94 15.00 6.36
C TRP A 185 8.95 15.44 5.29
N ASP A 186 9.42 16.69 5.35
CA ASP A 186 10.45 17.20 4.44
C ASP A 186 11.76 16.40 4.57
N ARG A 187 12.16 16.07 5.80
CA ARG A 187 13.33 15.22 6.04
C ARG A 187 13.13 13.80 5.51
N ILE A 188 11.94 13.23 5.64
CA ILE A 188 11.63 11.90 5.11
C ILE A 188 11.64 11.89 3.57
N ARG A 189 11.15 12.95 2.91
CA ARG A 189 11.29 13.09 1.45
C ARG A 189 12.75 13.17 1.02
N LYS A 190 13.57 13.93 1.74
CA LYS A 190 15.03 13.99 1.51
C LYS A 190 15.72 12.65 1.77
N LEU A 191 15.29 11.88 2.77
CA LEU A 191 15.77 10.52 3.03
C LEU A 191 15.52 9.62 1.82
N VAL A 192 14.27 9.59 1.33
CA VAL A 192 13.87 8.81 0.17
C VAL A 192 14.67 9.21 -1.06
N ASP A 193 14.82 10.51 -1.31
CA ASP A 193 15.53 11.01 -2.47
C ASP A 193 17.04 10.73 -2.41
N GLY A 194 17.65 10.97 -1.26
CA GLY A 194 19.07 10.71 -1.05
C GLY A 194 19.42 9.22 -1.20
N ILE A 195 18.64 8.34 -0.57
CA ILE A 195 18.88 6.89 -0.69
C ILE A 195 18.47 6.35 -2.06
N GLY A 196 17.39 6.85 -2.66
CA GLY A 196 16.96 6.47 -4.01
C GLY A 196 18.01 6.81 -5.06
N THR A 197 18.52 8.05 -5.05
CA THR A 197 19.62 8.50 -5.91
C THR A 197 20.86 7.64 -5.68
N GLN A 198 21.23 7.38 -4.42
CA GLN A 198 22.37 6.53 -4.10
C GLN A 198 22.21 5.11 -4.66
N LEU A 199 21.03 4.52 -4.52
CA LEU A 199 20.76 3.13 -4.93
C LEU A 199 20.73 2.95 -6.44
N PHE A 200 20.18 3.91 -7.18
CA PHE A 200 19.85 3.72 -8.60
C PHE A 200 20.68 4.57 -9.56
N GLU A 201 21.28 5.66 -9.08
CA GLU A 201 22.06 6.60 -9.91
C GLU A 201 23.50 6.76 -9.44
N GLY A 202 23.79 6.37 -8.20
CA GLY A 202 25.08 6.53 -7.55
C GLY A 202 26.22 5.79 -8.27
N LYS A 203 27.35 6.48 -8.46
CA LYS A 203 28.61 5.91 -8.99
C LYS A 203 29.69 5.68 -7.92
N GLY A 204 29.32 5.85 -6.65
CA GLY A 204 30.24 5.84 -5.51
C GLY A 204 30.50 4.45 -4.92
N CYS A 205 30.72 4.41 -3.60
CA CYS A 205 30.84 3.16 -2.84
C CYS A 205 29.57 2.29 -2.92
N ASN A 206 29.59 1.11 -2.28
CA ASN A 206 28.47 0.17 -2.36
C ASN A 206 27.12 0.87 -2.05
N PRO A 207 26.16 0.84 -2.99
CA PRO A 207 24.93 1.63 -2.90
C PRO A 207 24.00 1.21 -1.75
N MET A 208 24.19 0.02 -1.18
CA MET A 208 23.45 -0.48 -0.02
C MET A 208 24.02 -0.03 1.32
N LYS A 209 25.15 0.68 1.36
CA LYS A 209 25.75 1.18 2.61
C LYS A 209 25.39 2.64 2.84
N ILE A 210 24.92 2.95 4.05
CA ILE A 210 24.69 4.32 4.49
C ILE A 210 25.75 4.72 5.53
N ARG A 211 26.16 5.98 5.48
CA ARG A 211 27.14 6.54 6.41
C ARG A 211 26.43 7.11 7.63
N LYS A 212 26.88 6.73 8.82
CA LYS A 212 26.35 7.19 10.11
C LYS A 212 27.52 7.66 10.97
N GLY A 213 27.78 8.96 10.94
CA GLY A 213 29.00 9.54 11.51
C GLY A 213 30.26 9.03 10.79
N GLU A 214 31.13 8.34 11.53
CA GLU A 214 32.36 7.74 10.99
C GLU A 214 32.17 6.30 10.49
N ASN A 215 31.06 5.66 10.86
CA ASN A 215 30.78 4.26 10.53
C ASN A 215 29.88 4.13 9.29
N TYR A 216 29.90 2.93 8.69
CA TYR A 216 28.98 2.54 7.63
C TYR A 216 28.10 1.38 8.10
N GLU A 217 26.79 1.49 7.86
CA GLU A 217 25.81 0.45 8.11
C GLU A 217 25.17 -0.01 6.81
N TRP A 218 24.70 -1.25 6.75
CA TRP A 218 23.99 -1.79 5.58
C TRP A 218 22.50 -1.51 5.70
N LEU A 219 21.86 -1.09 4.61
CA LEU A 219 20.41 -1.02 4.53
C LEU A 219 19.82 -2.42 4.71
N THR A 220 18.86 -2.52 5.64
CA THR A 220 18.14 -3.75 5.91
C THR A 220 16.93 -3.91 4.99
N THR A 221 16.39 -5.12 4.92
CA THR A 221 15.12 -5.38 4.23
C THR A 221 14.01 -4.47 4.77
N ARG A 222 14.01 -4.18 6.07
CA ARG A 222 13.01 -3.31 6.69
C ARG A 222 13.24 -1.85 6.37
N ASP A 223 14.49 -1.40 6.26
CA ASP A 223 14.80 -0.04 5.78
C ASP A 223 14.21 0.18 4.37
N VAL A 224 14.40 -0.77 3.46
CA VAL A 224 13.85 -0.69 2.10
C VAL A 224 12.32 -0.71 2.09
N ALA A 225 11.67 -1.46 2.99
CA ALA A 225 10.22 -1.42 3.16
C ALA A 225 9.72 -0.04 3.65
N PHE A 226 10.44 0.61 4.57
CA PHE A 226 10.15 1.97 5.01
C PHE A 226 10.32 2.98 3.87
N LEU A 227 11.43 2.91 3.15
CA LEU A 227 11.70 3.77 2.00
C LEU A 227 10.63 3.60 0.91
N SER A 228 10.19 2.37 0.65
CA SER A 228 9.09 2.08 -0.28
C SER A 228 7.78 2.71 0.18
N LEU A 229 7.43 2.59 1.47
CA LEU A 229 6.23 3.22 2.02
C LEU A 229 6.25 4.75 1.88
N PHE A 230 7.36 5.37 2.30
CA PHE A 230 7.51 6.83 2.25
C PHE A 230 7.54 7.35 0.82
N CYS A 231 8.22 6.63 -0.09
CA CYS A 231 8.22 6.96 -1.50
C CYS A 231 6.82 6.86 -2.12
N PHE A 232 6.04 5.83 -1.76
CA PHE A 232 4.68 5.72 -2.26
C PHE A 232 3.78 6.84 -1.74
N GLN A 233 3.94 7.24 -0.48
CA GLN A 233 3.22 8.37 0.10
C GLN A 233 3.61 9.70 -0.55
N ALA A 234 4.90 9.93 -0.81
CA ALA A 234 5.37 11.10 -1.54
C ALA A 234 4.85 11.13 -2.98
N LEU A 235 4.81 9.99 -3.67
CA LEU A 235 4.19 9.85 -4.99
C LEU A 235 2.71 10.23 -4.98
N ILE A 236 1.94 9.77 -3.98
CA ILE A 236 0.53 10.12 -3.82
C ILE A 236 0.35 11.64 -3.65
N GLU A 237 1.12 12.25 -2.75
CA GLU A 237 1.05 13.69 -2.47
C GLU A 237 1.40 14.53 -3.71
N GLU A 238 2.49 14.21 -4.38
CA GLU A 238 2.91 14.91 -5.60
C GLU A 238 1.89 14.73 -6.74
N SER A 239 1.20 13.58 -6.79
CA SER A 239 0.17 13.32 -7.79
C SER A 239 -1.07 14.16 -7.57
N TRP A 240 -1.50 14.38 -6.32
CA TRP A 240 -2.54 15.37 -6.05
C TRP A 240 -2.08 16.77 -6.42
N ARG A 241 -0.87 17.17 -6.02
CA ARG A 241 -0.33 18.52 -6.27
C ARG A 241 -0.23 18.84 -7.77
N ARG A 242 0.17 17.87 -8.59
CA ARG A 242 0.39 18.02 -10.04
C ARG A 242 -0.78 17.54 -10.89
N LYS A 243 -1.86 17.06 -10.27
CA LYS A 243 -3.04 16.48 -10.93
C LYS A 243 -2.67 15.30 -11.85
N VAL A 244 -1.80 14.40 -11.37
CA VAL A 244 -1.39 13.19 -12.09
C VAL A 244 -2.28 12.02 -11.71
N LEU A 245 -2.97 11.44 -12.69
CA LEU A 245 -3.80 10.26 -12.46
C LEU A 245 -2.94 9.00 -12.36
N ILE A 246 -2.78 8.47 -11.14
CA ILE A 246 -2.14 7.16 -10.93
C ILE A 246 -3.19 6.05 -11.00
N ILE A 247 -2.90 5.03 -11.80
CA ILE A 247 -3.76 3.86 -12.01
C ILE A 247 -2.92 2.60 -11.79
N GLY A 248 -3.32 1.81 -10.79
CA GLY A 248 -2.86 0.44 -10.61
C GLY A 248 -3.66 -0.53 -11.48
N ILE A 249 -2.96 -1.42 -12.17
CA ILE A 249 -3.54 -2.46 -13.03
C ILE A 249 -3.05 -3.81 -12.55
N THR A 250 -3.97 -4.71 -12.20
CA THR A 250 -3.65 -6.06 -11.74
C THR A 250 -4.34 -7.11 -12.62
N LYS A 251 -3.53 -7.94 -13.28
CA LYS A 251 -3.99 -9.03 -14.17
C LYS A 251 -4.58 -10.19 -13.37
N ASP A 252 -3.79 -10.68 -12.42
CA ASP A 252 -4.13 -11.81 -11.57
C ASP A 252 -4.43 -11.31 -10.17
N THR A 253 -5.70 -11.43 -9.77
CA THR A 253 -6.14 -11.07 -8.43
C THR A 253 -6.94 -12.20 -7.81
N THR A 254 -6.66 -12.42 -6.52
CA THR A 254 -7.40 -13.32 -5.64
C THR A 254 -8.44 -12.58 -4.79
N ALA A 255 -8.62 -11.27 -5.03
CA ALA A 255 -9.56 -10.46 -4.28
C ALA A 255 -11.00 -10.97 -4.39
N THR A 256 -11.73 -10.84 -3.29
CA THR A 256 -13.14 -11.20 -3.14
C THR A 256 -13.96 -10.03 -2.60
N ASP A 257 -13.42 -8.82 -2.65
CA ASP A 257 -13.94 -7.63 -1.98
C ASP A 257 -15.35 -7.28 -2.49
N PHE A 258 -15.57 -7.35 -3.80
CA PHE A 258 -16.86 -7.04 -4.39
C PHE A 258 -17.93 -8.02 -3.90
N LYS A 259 -17.70 -9.32 -4.09
CA LYS A 259 -18.72 -10.34 -3.79
C LYS A 259 -18.90 -10.61 -2.29
N ALA A 260 -17.84 -10.46 -1.49
CA ALA A 260 -17.85 -10.85 -0.08
C ALA A 260 -18.13 -9.67 0.87
N HIS A 261 -17.87 -8.44 0.42
CA HIS A 261 -17.99 -7.24 1.26
C HIS A 261 -18.96 -6.22 0.66
N LEU A 262 -18.64 -5.66 -0.51
CA LEU A 262 -19.43 -4.56 -1.09
C LEU A 262 -20.87 -4.98 -1.39
N ALA A 263 -21.07 -6.00 -2.22
CA ALA A 263 -22.41 -6.41 -2.64
C ALA A 263 -23.29 -6.89 -1.46
N PRO A 264 -22.78 -7.68 -0.49
CA PRO A 264 -23.54 -7.98 0.74
C PRO A 264 -23.91 -6.75 1.55
N LEU A 265 -23.01 -5.76 1.68
CA LEU A 265 -23.30 -4.53 2.39
C LEU A 265 -24.37 -3.71 1.66
N CYS A 266 -24.24 -3.53 0.34
CA CYS A 266 -25.24 -2.84 -0.47
C CYS A 266 -26.60 -3.52 -0.41
N GLY A 267 -26.66 -4.86 -0.37
CA GLY A 267 -27.89 -5.60 -0.11
C GLY A 267 -28.47 -5.32 1.28
N ASN A 268 -27.62 -5.36 2.32
CA ASN A 268 -28.05 -5.05 3.69
C ASN A 268 -28.57 -3.62 3.83
N GLU A 269 -28.00 -2.66 3.11
CA GLU A 269 -28.41 -1.24 3.17
C GLU A 269 -29.54 -0.91 2.19
N GLY A 270 -29.98 -1.87 1.37
CA GLY A 270 -31.05 -1.66 0.38
C GLY A 270 -30.63 -0.82 -0.82
N ILE A 271 -29.31 -0.70 -1.05
CA ILE A 271 -28.73 0.00 -2.21
C ILE A 271 -28.93 -0.85 -3.46
N TRP A 272 -28.70 -2.16 -3.37
CA TRP A 272 -28.91 -3.10 -4.49
C TRP A 272 -29.78 -4.29 -4.07
N PRO A 273 -30.61 -4.83 -5.00
CA PRO A 273 -31.29 -6.09 -4.78
C PRO A 273 -30.31 -7.26 -4.95
N VAL A 274 -29.66 -7.69 -3.86
CA VAL A 274 -28.63 -8.75 -3.89
C VAL A 274 -28.97 -9.88 -2.92
N ASP A 275 -28.91 -11.12 -3.41
CA ASP A 275 -28.80 -12.31 -2.56
C ASP A 275 -27.37 -12.44 -2.02
N ALA A 276 -27.15 -11.84 -0.84
CA ALA A 276 -25.84 -11.80 -0.20
C ALA A 276 -25.32 -13.17 0.25
N GLU A 277 -26.20 -14.15 0.51
CA GLU A 277 -25.80 -15.49 0.94
C GLU A 277 -25.38 -16.32 -0.27
N GLY A 278 -26.21 -16.33 -1.32
CA GLY A 278 -25.89 -17.00 -2.58
C GLY A 278 -24.59 -16.49 -3.20
N LEU A 279 -24.37 -15.17 -3.18
CA LEU A 279 -23.15 -14.58 -3.74
C LEU A 279 -21.87 -14.96 -2.96
N ARG A 280 -21.96 -15.05 -1.63
CA ARG A 280 -20.83 -15.46 -0.77
C ARG A 280 -20.51 -16.95 -0.91
N ALA A 281 -21.52 -17.78 -1.18
CA ALA A 281 -21.35 -19.22 -1.35
C ALA A 281 -20.57 -19.61 -2.62
N VAL A 282 -20.48 -18.73 -3.63
CA VAL A 282 -19.73 -19.02 -4.86
C VAL A 282 -18.23 -19.09 -4.54
N PRO A 283 -17.53 -20.23 -4.71
CA PRO A 283 -16.12 -20.37 -4.35
C PRO A 283 -15.18 -19.87 -5.47
N SER A 284 -15.25 -18.56 -5.76
CA SER A 284 -14.48 -17.91 -6.83
C SER A 284 -13.84 -16.59 -6.38
N THR A 285 -12.94 -16.01 -7.18
CA THR A 285 -12.50 -14.61 -6.99
C THR A 285 -13.48 -13.65 -7.67
N ASP A 286 -13.44 -12.36 -7.34
CA ASP A 286 -14.24 -11.35 -8.05
C ASP A 286 -13.94 -11.39 -9.56
N ARG A 287 -12.67 -11.50 -9.92
CA ARG A 287 -12.23 -11.64 -11.31
C ARG A 287 -12.89 -12.83 -12.00
N MET A 288 -12.87 -14.01 -11.36
CA MET A 288 -13.48 -15.22 -11.93
C MET A 288 -15.00 -15.11 -12.06
N LEU A 289 -15.66 -14.55 -11.03
CA LEU A 289 -17.09 -14.30 -11.04
C LEU A 289 -17.48 -13.39 -12.21
N LEU A 290 -16.84 -12.22 -12.32
CA LEU A 290 -17.14 -11.23 -13.35
C LEU A 290 -16.75 -11.72 -14.75
N GLN A 291 -15.66 -12.48 -14.88
CA GLN A 291 -15.29 -13.13 -16.13
C GLN A 291 -16.37 -14.12 -16.58
N ALA A 292 -16.84 -14.97 -15.67
CA ALA A 292 -17.89 -15.94 -15.97
C ALA A 292 -19.20 -15.23 -16.35
N MET A 293 -19.62 -14.23 -15.59
CA MET A 293 -20.80 -13.42 -15.90
C MET A 293 -20.70 -12.78 -17.29
N SER A 294 -19.56 -12.17 -17.62
CA SER A 294 -19.33 -11.57 -18.94
C SER A 294 -19.39 -12.59 -20.08
N VAL A 295 -18.86 -13.79 -19.89
CA VAL A 295 -18.87 -14.85 -20.92
C VAL A 295 -20.27 -15.45 -21.11
N PHE A 296 -20.98 -15.74 -20.02
CA PHE A 296 -22.32 -16.35 -20.10
C PHE A 296 -23.40 -15.36 -20.50
N ALA A 297 -23.28 -14.09 -20.10
CA ALA A 297 -24.18 -13.00 -20.46
C ALA A 297 -23.60 -12.11 -21.57
N TYR A 298 -22.89 -12.70 -22.54
CA TYR A 298 -22.15 -11.95 -23.57
C TYR A 298 -23.05 -11.06 -24.44
N GLU A 299 -24.34 -11.40 -24.57
CA GLU A 299 -25.33 -10.60 -25.30
C GLU A 299 -25.81 -9.39 -24.49
N GLN A 300 -25.82 -9.49 -23.16
CA GLN A 300 -26.28 -8.41 -22.26
C GLN A 300 -25.14 -7.49 -21.82
N ILE A 301 -23.90 -7.99 -21.78
CA ILE A 301 -22.72 -7.25 -21.33
C ILE A 301 -21.82 -7.01 -22.54
N PRO A 302 -21.91 -5.87 -23.23
CA PRO A 302 -20.99 -5.54 -24.31
C PRO A 302 -19.58 -5.23 -23.77
N VAL A 303 -18.55 -5.49 -24.56
CA VAL A 303 -17.16 -5.12 -24.26
C VAL A 303 -16.76 -3.92 -25.13
N PRO A 304 -16.07 -2.89 -24.59
CA PRO A 304 -15.54 -2.79 -23.23
C PRO A 304 -16.61 -2.48 -22.17
N TRP A 305 -16.39 -2.96 -20.94
CA TRP A 305 -17.20 -2.62 -19.78
C TRP A 305 -16.33 -2.41 -18.54
N SER A 306 -16.88 -1.66 -17.59
CA SER A 306 -16.36 -1.49 -16.23
C SER A 306 -17.45 -1.75 -15.20
N LEU A 307 -17.06 -2.32 -14.06
CA LEU A 307 -17.88 -2.30 -12.86
C LEU A 307 -17.89 -0.87 -12.29
N ILE A 308 -18.87 -0.50 -11.49
CA ILE A 308 -18.81 0.73 -10.70
C ILE A 308 -17.50 0.87 -9.90
N GLU A 309 -17.12 2.09 -9.58
CA GLU A 309 -16.02 2.36 -8.65
C GLU A 309 -16.49 2.46 -7.20
N TYR A 310 -15.71 1.90 -6.30
CA TYR A 310 -15.99 1.91 -4.87
C TYR A 310 -14.70 2.00 -4.05
N ASP A 311 -14.82 2.50 -2.82
CA ASP A 311 -13.71 2.69 -1.91
C ASP A 311 -12.96 1.37 -1.62
N THR A 312 -11.63 1.41 -1.63
CA THR A 312 -10.83 0.26 -1.18
C THR A 312 -10.99 -0.02 0.31
N ALA A 313 -11.61 0.88 1.10
CA ALA A 313 -12.02 0.58 2.46
C ALA A 313 -12.98 -0.62 2.57
N PHE A 314 -13.80 -0.87 1.54
CA PHE A 314 -14.75 -1.99 1.51
C PHE A 314 -14.07 -3.36 1.66
N GLN A 315 -12.77 -3.48 1.38
CA GLN A 315 -11.97 -4.70 1.65
C GLN A 315 -12.03 -5.18 3.10
N THR A 316 -12.28 -4.25 4.03
CA THR A 316 -12.30 -4.54 5.46
C THR A 316 -13.68 -4.35 6.08
N ILE A 317 -14.61 -3.74 5.35
CA ILE A 317 -15.97 -3.45 5.83
C ILE A 317 -16.82 -4.70 5.68
N VAL A 318 -17.62 -4.99 6.70
CA VAL A 318 -18.66 -6.01 6.69
C VAL A 318 -19.95 -5.39 7.23
N PRO A 319 -21.13 -6.01 6.94
CA PRO A 319 -22.37 -5.61 7.59
C PRO A 319 -22.22 -5.58 9.12
N ASP A 320 -22.93 -4.65 9.78
CA ASP A 320 -22.92 -4.53 11.24
C ASP A 320 -23.25 -5.87 11.90
N PHE A 321 -22.45 -6.27 12.89
CA PHE A 321 -22.66 -7.54 13.59
C PHE A 321 -23.99 -7.60 14.36
N LYS A 322 -24.61 -6.44 14.64
CA LYS A 322 -25.94 -6.33 15.27
C LYS A 322 -27.07 -6.09 14.24
N GLY A 323 -26.76 -6.06 12.94
CA GLY A 323 -27.75 -5.90 11.88
C GLY A 323 -28.44 -4.53 11.82
N ARG A 324 -27.85 -3.48 12.40
CA ARG A 324 -28.44 -2.13 12.38
C ARG A 324 -28.20 -1.47 11.03
N LYS A 325 -29.24 -0.85 10.47
CA LYS A 325 -29.15 -0.04 9.24
C LYS A 325 -28.29 1.19 9.46
N GLY A 326 -27.48 1.55 8.46
CA GLY A 326 -26.52 2.66 8.53
C GLY A 326 -25.30 2.37 9.41
N TYR A 327 -25.18 1.17 9.98
CA TYR A 327 -24.00 0.74 10.73
C TYR A 327 -23.20 -0.29 9.95
N ILE A 328 -21.89 -0.26 10.15
CA ILE A 328 -20.95 -1.21 9.57
C ILE A 328 -19.95 -1.70 10.62
N SER A 329 -19.27 -2.79 10.32
CA SER A 329 -18.23 -3.37 11.16
C SER A 329 -16.97 -3.67 10.37
N GLY A 330 -15.85 -3.86 11.05
CA GLY A 330 -14.60 -4.32 10.45
C GLY A 330 -14.45 -5.84 10.54
N GLY A 331 -14.16 -6.51 9.43
CA GLY A 331 -14.07 -7.98 9.37
C GLY A 331 -12.98 -8.59 10.28
N ARG A 332 -11.93 -7.81 10.61
CA ARG A 332 -10.84 -8.26 11.49
C ARG A 332 -10.64 -7.29 12.65
N ARG A 333 -10.82 -7.77 13.89
CA ARG A 333 -10.71 -6.96 15.13
C ARG A 333 -11.58 -5.69 15.09
N ASN A 334 -12.67 -5.71 14.33
CA ASN A 334 -13.51 -4.55 14.07
C ASN A 334 -12.74 -3.33 13.54
N ARG A 335 -11.68 -3.53 12.76
CA ARG A 335 -10.92 -2.45 12.13
C ARG A 335 -11.34 -2.27 10.69
N ILE A 336 -11.51 -1.01 10.30
CA ILE A 336 -11.75 -0.60 8.92
C ILE A 336 -10.51 0.16 8.43
N SER A 337 -10.02 -0.17 7.25
CA SER A 337 -8.92 0.51 6.58
C SER A 337 -9.25 1.97 6.26
N ARG A 338 -8.27 2.70 5.74
CA ARG A 338 -8.40 4.11 5.39
C ARG A 338 -9.34 4.25 4.17
N GLU A 339 -10.40 5.01 4.37
CA GLU A 339 -11.37 5.46 3.38
C GLU A 339 -10.86 6.63 2.53
N ARG A 340 -11.52 6.89 1.40
CA ARG A 340 -11.39 8.05 0.51
C ARG A 340 -10.02 8.23 -0.16
N LEU A 341 -9.14 7.23 -0.09
CA LEU A 341 -7.81 7.28 -0.70
C LEU A 341 -7.78 6.68 -2.10
N PHE A 342 -8.24 5.44 -2.25
CA PHE A 342 -8.24 4.74 -3.54
C PHE A 342 -9.63 4.22 -3.87
N LEU A 343 -9.99 4.36 -5.14
CA LEU A 343 -11.20 3.80 -5.74
C LEU A 343 -10.83 2.59 -6.58
N LYS A 344 -11.62 1.53 -6.47
CA LYS A 344 -11.40 0.23 -7.10
C LYS A 344 -12.54 -0.11 -8.05
N SER A 345 -12.21 -0.76 -9.16
CA SER A 345 -13.16 -1.30 -10.13
C SER A 345 -12.56 -2.53 -10.85
N TYR A 346 -13.38 -3.22 -11.64
CA TYR A 346 -12.99 -4.28 -12.54
C TYR A 346 -13.39 -3.91 -13.97
N VAL A 347 -12.53 -4.21 -14.94
CA VAL A 347 -12.75 -3.85 -16.34
C VAL A 347 -12.47 -5.02 -17.26
N GLN A 348 -13.14 -5.05 -18.41
CA GLN A 348 -12.79 -5.92 -19.52
C GLN A 348 -12.76 -5.09 -20.80
N LEU A 349 -11.66 -5.20 -21.55
CA LEU A 349 -11.32 -4.21 -22.56
C LEU A 349 -11.54 -4.68 -24.00
N ASP A 350 -11.50 -5.99 -24.25
CA ASP A 350 -11.56 -6.49 -25.63
C ASP A 350 -12.30 -7.83 -25.79
N GLN A 351 -12.80 -8.06 -27.00
CA GLN A 351 -13.45 -9.30 -27.41
C GLN A 351 -13.14 -9.62 -28.87
N SER A 352 -13.21 -10.89 -29.23
CA SER A 352 -13.05 -11.33 -30.62
C SER A 352 -14.24 -10.91 -31.46
N ALA A 353 -13.98 -10.41 -32.66
CA ALA A 353 -15.01 -10.08 -33.63
C ALA A 353 -15.71 -11.32 -34.22
N ARG A 354 -15.05 -12.49 -34.18
CA ARG A 354 -15.59 -13.74 -34.75
C ARG A 354 -16.42 -14.54 -33.75
N ASP A 355 -16.05 -14.48 -32.48
CA ASP A 355 -16.75 -15.15 -31.38
C ASP A 355 -16.82 -14.18 -30.19
N PRO A 356 -17.96 -13.51 -29.96
CA PRO A 356 -18.15 -12.60 -28.84
C PRO A 356 -17.97 -13.24 -27.45
N ARG A 357 -17.94 -14.58 -27.35
CA ARG A 357 -17.63 -15.29 -26.09
C ARG A 357 -16.14 -15.33 -25.81
N LEU A 358 -15.29 -15.21 -26.83
CA LEU A 358 -13.85 -15.10 -26.67
C LEU A 358 -13.50 -13.65 -26.27
N ARG A 359 -13.42 -13.42 -24.97
CA ARG A 359 -13.20 -12.10 -24.35
C ARG A 359 -11.86 -12.06 -23.63
N SER A 360 -11.32 -10.86 -23.47
CA SER A 360 -10.08 -10.67 -22.70
C SER A 360 -10.26 -11.04 -21.24
N ASN A 361 -9.17 -11.10 -20.49
CA ASN A 361 -9.28 -11.23 -19.04
C ASN A 361 -9.92 -9.98 -18.42
N VAL A 362 -10.71 -10.18 -17.38
CA VAL A 362 -11.10 -9.11 -16.44
C VAL A 362 -9.85 -8.67 -15.67
N LEU A 363 -9.61 -7.37 -15.63
CA LEU A 363 -8.52 -6.72 -14.91
C LEU A 363 -9.08 -6.00 -13.69
N LEU A 364 -8.34 -6.03 -12.59
CA LEU A 364 -8.60 -5.14 -11.45
C LEU A 364 -7.89 -3.83 -11.69
N ILE A 365 -8.61 -2.74 -11.51
CA ILE A 365 -8.09 -1.37 -11.56
C ILE A 365 -8.32 -0.73 -10.21
N ASP A 366 -7.30 -0.07 -9.66
CA ASP A 366 -7.49 0.90 -8.58
C ASP A 366 -6.76 2.21 -8.89
N ARG A 367 -7.38 3.33 -8.52
CA ARG A 367 -6.87 4.67 -8.82
C ARG A 367 -6.89 5.54 -7.58
N LEU A 368 -6.05 6.56 -7.59
CA LEU A 368 -6.10 7.63 -6.59
C LEU A 368 -7.42 8.41 -6.71
N ALA A 369 -8.04 8.71 -5.56
CA ALA A 369 -9.21 9.59 -5.50
C ALA A 369 -8.79 11.06 -5.67
N PHE A 370 -9.61 11.83 -6.37
CA PHE A 370 -9.40 13.26 -6.61
C PHE A 370 -10.56 14.07 -6.03
N PRO A 371 -10.30 15.05 -5.15
CA PRO A 371 -11.37 15.82 -4.52
C PRO A 371 -12.29 16.54 -5.53
N ASP A 372 -11.72 17.07 -6.61
CA ASP A 372 -12.45 17.80 -7.66
C ASP A 372 -13.54 16.95 -8.37
N TYR A 373 -13.48 15.62 -8.25
CA TYR A 373 -14.36 14.68 -8.95
C TYR A 373 -15.10 13.70 -8.02
N ASP A 374 -14.45 13.28 -6.94
CA ASP A 374 -14.92 12.19 -6.10
C ASP A 374 -15.53 12.65 -4.77
N ALA A 375 -15.25 13.88 -4.32
CA ALA A 375 -15.58 14.30 -2.94
C ALA A 375 -17.09 14.36 -2.64
N ASP A 376 -17.94 14.45 -3.66
CA ASP A 376 -19.40 14.47 -3.52
C ASP A 376 -20.03 13.06 -3.56
N LYS A 377 -19.24 12.01 -3.81
CA LYS A 377 -19.72 10.61 -3.93
C LYS A 377 -19.63 9.84 -2.60
N VAL A 378 -19.80 10.55 -1.48
CA VAL A 378 -19.64 10.00 -0.14
C VAL A 378 -20.93 9.32 0.33
N VAL A 379 -20.79 8.10 0.84
CA VAL A 379 -21.83 7.38 1.58
C VAL A 379 -21.43 7.31 3.05
N HIS A 380 -22.36 7.68 3.92
CA HIS A 380 -22.13 7.80 5.35
C HIS A 380 -22.57 6.55 6.10
N PHE A 381 -21.65 5.98 6.86
CA PHE A 381 -21.91 4.89 7.78
C PHE A 381 -21.45 5.24 9.20
N LYS A 382 -21.88 4.44 10.16
CA LYS A 382 -21.45 4.51 11.55
C LYS A 382 -20.79 3.21 11.96
N GLN A 383 -19.79 3.30 12.82
CA GLN A 383 -19.11 2.14 13.39
C GLN A 383 -18.96 2.31 14.90
N GLU A 384 -19.38 1.32 15.68
CA GLU A 384 -18.97 1.26 17.09
C GLU A 384 -17.54 0.72 17.19
N TYR A 385 -16.58 1.56 17.54
CA TYR A 385 -15.17 1.16 17.68
C TYR A 385 -14.49 1.89 18.84
N GLY A 386 -13.73 1.15 19.64
CA GLY A 386 -12.98 1.73 20.76
C GLY A 386 -13.84 2.44 21.81
N GLY A 387 -15.10 2.01 21.98
CA GLY A 387 -16.03 2.61 22.93
C GLY A 387 -16.67 3.93 22.47
N ALA A 388 -16.59 4.26 21.17
CA ALA A 388 -17.29 5.40 20.59
C ALA A 388 -18.00 5.00 19.29
N GLU A 389 -19.04 5.74 18.93
CA GLU A 389 -19.64 5.69 17.60
C GLU A 389 -18.84 6.60 16.67
N GLU A 390 -18.17 6.03 15.67
CA GLU A 390 -17.30 6.72 14.72
C GLU A 390 -18.00 6.85 13.35
N PRO A 391 -17.96 8.03 12.71
CA PRO A 391 -18.42 8.18 11.33
C PRO A 391 -17.43 7.51 10.38
N VAL A 392 -17.93 6.75 9.40
CA VAL A 392 -17.14 6.14 8.34
C VAL A 392 -17.70 6.60 7.00
N ASP A 393 -16.93 7.43 6.32
CA ASP A 393 -17.33 8.08 5.06
C ASP A 393 -16.64 7.42 3.89
N VAL A 394 -17.34 6.58 3.13
CA VAL A 394 -16.73 5.85 2.01
C VAL A 394 -17.15 6.45 0.67
N LEU A 395 -16.27 6.39 -0.33
CA LEU A 395 -16.65 6.73 -1.69
C LEU A 395 -17.36 5.57 -2.37
N LEU A 396 -18.52 5.82 -2.98
CA LEU A 396 -19.25 4.81 -3.74
C LEU A 396 -19.99 5.44 -4.91
N TYR A 397 -19.73 4.93 -6.11
CA TYR A 397 -20.57 5.17 -7.27
C TYR A 397 -21.63 4.07 -7.30
N PRO A 398 -22.89 4.36 -6.93
CA PRO A 398 -23.87 3.32 -6.60
C PRO A 398 -24.33 2.52 -7.81
N ASP A 399 -24.41 3.13 -9.00
CA ASP A 399 -24.95 2.51 -10.19
C ASP A 399 -24.46 3.23 -11.46
N ARG A 400 -24.98 2.78 -12.61
CA ARG A 400 -24.63 3.30 -13.93
C ARG A 400 -25.21 4.70 -14.24
N ASP A 401 -26.19 5.15 -13.46
CA ASP A 401 -26.86 6.43 -13.68
C ASP A 401 -26.08 7.58 -13.02
N VAL A 402 -25.12 7.26 -12.15
CA VAL A 402 -24.14 8.21 -11.62
C VAL A 402 -22.94 8.31 -12.57
N THR A 403 -22.72 9.51 -13.11
CA THR A 403 -21.56 9.78 -13.98
C THR A 403 -20.26 9.71 -13.18
N ASN A 404 -19.26 9.05 -13.77
CA ASN A 404 -17.90 8.98 -13.25
C ASN A 404 -16.92 9.36 -14.36
N GLU A 405 -16.52 10.64 -14.38
CA GLU A 405 -15.68 11.22 -15.43
C GLU A 405 -14.29 10.61 -15.46
N ILE A 406 -13.71 10.32 -14.29
CA ILE A 406 -12.38 9.72 -14.21
C ILE A 406 -12.43 8.28 -14.71
N GLN A 407 -13.41 7.47 -14.30
CA GLN A 407 -13.56 6.11 -14.82
C GLN A 407 -13.78 6.11 -16.33
N ASN A 408 -14.62 7.01 -16.85
CA ASN A 408 -14.82 7.16 -18.28
C ASN A 408 -13.51 7.48 -19.02
N LEU A 409 -12.72 8.42 -18.48
CA LEU A 409 -11.39 8.73 -19.01
C LEU A 409 -10.48 7.50 -18.99
N VAL A 410 -10.44 6.78 -17.87
CA VAL A 410 -9.64 5.54 -17.71
C VAL A 410 -10.05 4.51 -18.76
N MET A 411 -11.35 4.30 -18.97
CA MET A 411 -11.85 3.34 -19.96
C MET A 411 -11.46 3.72 -21.38
N VAL A 412 -11.63 4.98 -21.77
CA VAL A 412 -11.18 5.48 -23.09
C VAL A 412 -9.68 5.25 -23.28
N LEU A 413 -8.90 5.56 -22.26
CA LEU A 413 -7.44 5.39 -22.27
C LEU A 413 -7.03 3.93 -22.44
N LEU A 414 -7.53 3.05 -21.57
CA LEU A 414 -7.14 1.65 -21.57
C LEU A 414 -7.58 0.95 -22.87
N SER A 415 -8.77 1.27 -23.38
CA SER A 415 -9.22 0.77 -24.68
C SER A 415 -8.35 1.27 -25.84
N SER A 416 -7.92 2.54 -25.82
CA SER A 416 -7.05 3.10 -26.87
C SER A 416 -5.63 2.51 -26.85
N MET A 417 -5.19 2.02 -25.69
CA MET A 417 -3.87 1.42 -25.48
C MET A 417 -3.83 -0.09 -25.78
N GLY A 418 -4.92 -0.68 -26.25
CA GLY A 418 -4.96 -2.08 -26.68
C GLY A 418 -4.21 -2.35 -27.99
N ALA A 419 -3.93 -3.62 -28.29
CA ALA A 419 -3.33 -4.04 -29.55
C ALA A 419 -3.89 -5.37 -30.04
N ARG A 420 -5.01 -5.33 -30.78
CA ARG A 420 -5.67 -6.52 -31.34
C ARG A 420 -4.79 -7.36 -32.27
N SER A 421 -3.77 -6.76 -32.87
CA SER A 421 -2.85 -7.44 -33.78
C SER A 421 -1.79 -8.29 -33.05
N ILE A 422 -1.65 -8.14 -31.74
CA ILE A 422 -0.67 -8.88 -30.93
C ILE A 422 -1.45 -9.80 -29.99
N PRO A 423 -1.51 -11.13 -30.26
CA PRO A 423 -2.28 -12.06 -29.44
C PRO A 423 -1.93 -12.01 -27.94
N GLU A 424 -0.66 -11.80 -27.60
CA GLU A 424 -0.20 -11.70 -26.21
C GLU A 424 -0.70 -10.45 -25.46
N VAL A 425 -1.26 -9.47 -26.19
CA VAL A 425 -1.77 -8.20 -25.64
C VAL A 425 -3.30 -8.16 -25.71
N PHE A 426 -3.97 -9.29 -26.00
CA PHE A 426 -5.42 -9.33 -26.12
C PHE A 426 -6.13 -8.85 -24.84
N GLY A 427 -6.75 -7.66 -24.95
CA GLY A 427 -7.33 -6.88 -23.85
C GLY A 427 -6.39 -6.58 -22.68
N HIS A 428 -5.08 -6.50 -22.95
CA HIS A 428 -4.09 -5.94 -22.05
C HIS A 428 -3.57 -4.60 -22.57
N ASN A 429 -3.02 -3.78 -21.68
CA ASN A 429 -2.45 -2.49 -21.99
C ASN A 429 -1.08 -2.67 -22.69
N LYS A 430 -0.96 -2.20 -23.94
CA LYS A 430 0.28 -2.31 -24.74
C LYS A 430 1.49 -1.63 -24.08
N PRO A 431 1.40 -0.42 -23.50
CA PRO A 431 2.50 0.18 -22.75
C PRO A 431 3.07 -0.71 -21.64
N LEU A 432 2.22 -1.28 -20.78
CA LEU A 432 2.67 -2.19 -19.72
C LEU A 432 3.31 -3.47 -20.29
N PHE A 433 2.76 -4.01 -21.37
CA PHE A 433 3.38 -5.14 -22.07
C PHE A 433 4.78 -4.79 -22.59
N ILE A 434 4.96 -3.62 -23.21
CA ILE A 434 6.26 -3.17 -23.71
C ILE A 434 7.25 -3.02 -22.55
N ALA A 435 6.83 -2.40 -21.44
CA ALA A 435 7.66 -2.24 -20.25
C ALA A 435 8.13 -3.60 -19.69
N ASP A 436 7.23 -4.57 -19.55
CA ASP A 436 7.57 -5.94 -19.13
C ASP A 436 8.56 -6.62 -20.08
N LYS A 437 8.38 -6.46 -21.40
CA LYS A 437 9.33 -7.01 -22.39
C LYS A 437 10.70 -6.36 -22.31
N ILE A 438 10.78 -5.05 -22.09
CA ILE A 438 12.05 -4.34 -21.90
C ILE A 438 12.74 -4.84 -20.62
N ALA A 439 12.02 -4.93 -19.51
CA ALA A 439 12.56 -5.43 -18.24
C ALA A 439 13.10 -6.87 -18.39
N LYS A 440 12.34 -7.76 -19.05
CA LYS A 440 12.78 -9.13 -19.36
C LYS A 440 14.01 -9.15 -20.27
N ALA A 441 14.09 -8.26 -21.26
CA ALA A 441 15.25 -8.16 -22.12
C ALA A 441 16.51 -7.70 -21.36
N GLN A 442 16.39 -6.71 -20.48
CA GLN A 442 17.50 -6.27 -19.63
C GLN A 442 17.96 -7.38 -18.69
N ARG A 443 17.03 -8.09 -18.03
CA ARG A 443 17.36 -9.26 -17.20
C ARG A 443 18.16 -10.30 -17.97
N ARG A 444 17.78 -10.62 -19.21
CA ARG A 444 18.51 -11.58 -20.06
C ARG A 444 19.93 -11.12 -20.41
N LYS A 445 20.15 -9.81 -20.59
CA LYS A 445 21.50 -9.28 -20.83
C LYS A 445 22.41 -9.45 -19.62
N PHE A 446 21.86 -9.32 -18.41
CA PHE A 446 22.61 -9.46 -17.15
C PHE A 446 22.68 -10.88 -16.61
N SER A 447 21.81 -11.80 -17.05
CA SER A 447 21.71 -13.15 -16.45
C SER A 447 23.04 -13.91 -16.53
N GLY A 448 23.76 -13.82 -17.66
CA GLY A 448 25.06 -14.47 -17.80
C GLY A 448 26.12 -13.96 -16.81
N ILE A 449 26.10 -12.66 -16.47
CA ILE A 449 27.00 -12.09 -15.46
C ILE A 449 26.62 -12.61 -14.07
N ILE A 450 25.32 -12.64 -13.76
CA ILE A 450 24.82 -13.13 -12.46
C ILE A 450 25.14 -14.61 -12.29
N GLU A 451 24.83 -15.43 -13.29
CA GLU A 451 25.11 -16.87 -13.31
C GLU A 451 26.62 -17.15 -13.23
N GLY A 452 27.43 -16.43 -14.01
CA GLY A 452 28.88 -16.52 -13.93
C GLY A 452 29.44 -16.12 -12.57
N THR A 453 28.90 -15.06 -11.96
CA THR A 453 29.28 -14.63 -10.60
C THR A 453 28.86 -15.67 -9.56
N ALA A 454 27.66 -16.24 -9.68
CA ALA A 454 27.18 -17.29 -8.80
C ALA A 454 28.08 -18.53 -8.88
N LEU A 455 28.43 -18.97 -10.09
CA LEU A 455 29.39 -20.07 -10.31
C LEU A 455 30.75 -19.76 -9.68
N TRP A 456 31.27 -18.54 -9.85
CA TRP A 456 32.53 -18.14 -9.23
C TRP A 456 32.47 -18.16 -7.70
N LEU A 457 31.39 -17.66 -7.10
CA LEU A 457 31.17 -17.67 -5.65
C LEU A 457 31.07 -19.11 -5.11
N MET A 458 30.29 -19.96 -5.77
CA MET A 458 30.12 -21.37 -5.38
C MET A 458 31.43 -22.16 -5.47
N ASN A 459 32.30 -21.82 -6.42
CA ASN A 459 33.61 -22.46 -6.60
C ASN A 459 34.74 -21.79 -5.80
N SER A 460 34.48 -20.68 -5.10
CA SER A 460 35.48 -20.00 -4.29
C SER A 460 35.85 -20.85 -3.07
N PRO A 461 37.12 -21.29 -2.92
CA PRO A 461 37.54 -22.12 -1.78
C PRO A 461 37.27 -21.46 -0.43
N ARG A 462 37.28 -20.13 -0.39
CA ARG A 462 37.02 -19.33 0.83
C ARG A 462 35.56 -19.29 1.23
N LEU A 463 34.63 -19.48 0.29
CA LEU A 463 33.18 -19.42 0.53
C LEU A 463 32.52 -20.80 0.50
N ARG A 464 33.29 -21.86 0.22
CA ARG A 464 32.78 -23.22 0.02
C ARG A 464 31.97 -23.75 1.21
N SER A 465 32.42 -23.48 2.44
CA SER A 465 31.68 -23.84 3.65
C SER A 465 30.37 -23.07 3.76
N PHE A 466 30.38 -21.77 3.48
CA PHE A 466 29.19 -20.93 3.51
C PHE A 466 28.16 -21.33 2.44
N CYS A 467 28.59 -21.50 1.18
CA CYS A 467 27.73 -21.94 0.08
C CYS A 467 27.11 -23.32 0.34
N PHE A 468 27.87 -24.25 0.94
CA PHE A 468 27.37 -25.59 1.27
C PHE A 468 26.16 -25.58 2.22
N TYR A 469 26.10 -24.61 3.15
CA TYR A 469 25.00 -24.48 4.11
C TYR A 469 23.87 -23.57 3.62
N MET A 470 24.13 -22.68 2.65
CA MET A 470 23.13 -21.79 2.06
C MET A 470 22.33 -22.44 0.92
N ASN A 471 22.92 -23.41 0.20
CA ASN A 471 22.22 -24.12 -0.86
C ASN A 471 21.15 -25.05 -0.26
N THR A 472 19.97 -25.06 -0.88
CA THR A 472 18.90 -25.98 -0.48
C THR A 472 19.34 -27.43 -0.72
N PHE A 473 18.69 -28.38 -0.02
CA PHE A 473 18.95 -29.80 -0.26
C PHE A 473 18.70 -30.20 -1.73
N ARG A 474 17.75 -29.54 -2.40
CA ARG A 474 17.39 -29.81 -3.80
C ARG A 474 18.49 -29.37 -4.76
N GLU A 475 19.03 -28.16 -4.60
CA GLU A 475 20.13 -27.64 -5.42
C GLU A 475 21.42 -28.46 -5.25
N ARG A 476 21.75 -28.84 -4.01
CA ARG A 476 22.90 -29.72 -3.74
C ARG A 476 22.76 -31.08 -4.41
N ARG A 477 21.55 -31.62 -4.44
CA ARG A 477 21.27 -32.90 -5.10
C ARG A 477 21.36 -32.77 -6.61
N GLU A 478 20.86 -31.69 -7.20
CA GLU A 478 21.01 -31.42 -8.64
C GLU A 478 22.48 -31.27 -9.06
N GLU A 479 23.33 -30.61 -8.26
CA GLU A 479 24.78 -30.53 -8.53
C GLU A 479 25.46 -31.90 -8.52
N VAL A 480 25.16 -32.73 -7.52
CA VAL A 480 25.71 -34.10 -7.43
C VAL A 480 25.19 -34.99 -8.56
N GLU A 481 23.92 -34.86 -8.93
CA GLU A 481 23.34 -35.60 -10.05
C GLU A 481 23.89 -35.14 -11.41
N TYR A 482 24.12 -33.83 -11.59
CA TYR A 482 24.77 -33.27 -12.78
C TYR A 482 26.23 -33.75 -12.89
N ALA A 483 26.98 -33.75 -11.79
CA ALA A 483 28.36 -34.22 -11.74
C ALA A 483 28.50 -35.75 -11.95
N ARG A 484 27.43 -36.54 -11.71
CA ARG A 484 27.38 -37.97 -12.03
C ARG A 484 27.02 -38.28 -13.48
N ARG A 485 26.46 -37.31 -14.21
CA ARG A 485 26.05 -37.46 -15.63
C ARG A 485 27.14 -37.02 -16.62
N ARG A 486 28.22 -36.42 -16.13
CA ARG A 486 29.49 -36.23 -16.84
C ARG A 486 30.48 -37.28 -16.36
#